data_AF-A0A518HDP1-F1
#
_entry.id   AF-A0A518HDP1-F1
#
_cell.length_a   1.000
_cell.length_b   1.000
_cell.length_c   1.000
_cell.angle_alpha   90.00
_cell.angle_beta   90.00
_cell.angle_gamma   90.00
#
_symmetry.space_group_name_H-M   'P 1'
#
loop_
_entity.id
_entity.type
_entity.pdbx_description
1 polymer ?
#
loop_
_entity_poly.entity_id
_entity_poly.type
_entity_poly.pdbx_seq_one_letter_code
_entity_poly.pdbx_strand_id
1 'polypeptide(L)'
;MAATLTQSIANRLNALKSTGPRTAEGKARSSRNALRHGLSRLPILPGGDLASAIADRKERWRASYRPEGHAQEWRFDRLCAESVRLDFCEQWIRSLRAELADRALEAWDDDRAALVAEQAAALAVRPEVVQPRLLQSKHGVLWLIGRWDEVADSLRRCKGWKPETWDLAMDLLGLSRAARVGSGPWDLHPEDAGPGPGLDLVRRGVEALRDRLSDYLDDRDARARADAEHGLGPEESPEVRRLERYARDARLQVSRHLLELRRLQGEASSAPASRATPDAPRPVPAPAPPPRPVRAPAPRPPIPSTHPDPAPGPVDRPPSVPVAEAPAPRPAPPVSAAGPLSSMLRDRLSPGPSVPINRRARRAQLVASRRS
;
A
#
# COMPACT_ATOMS: atom_id res chain seq x y z
N MET A 1 -4.53 18.29 9.02
CA MET A 1 -5.40 17.61 8.03
C MET A 1 -6.29 16.65 8.81
N ALA A 2 -7.58 16.96 8.96
CA ALA A 2 -8.51 16.16 9.74
C ALA A 2 -8.80 14.82 9.03
N ALA A 3 -8.83 13.71 9.77
CA ALA A 3 -9.13 12.39 9.25
C ALA A 3 -10.55 12.36 8.65
N THR A 4 -10.70 11.74 7.49
CA THR A 4 -12.00 11.63 6.82
C THR A 4 -12.95 10.72 7.61
N LEU A 5 -14.26 10.95 7.49
CA LEU A 5 -15.29 10.12 8.13
C LEU A 5 -15.09 8.61 7.87
N THR A 6 -14.66 8.25 6.67
CA THR A 6 -14.32 6.87 6.29
C THR A 6 -13.12 6.32 7.04
N GLN A 7 -12.05 7.10 7.25
CA GLN A 7 -10.90 6.67 8.06
C GLN A 7 -11.27 6.51 9.53
N SER A 8 -12.14 7.37 10.08
CA SER A 8 -12.58 7.29 11.48
C SER A 8 -13.45 6.05 11.74
N ILE A 9 -14.37 5.72 10.83
CA ILE A 9 -15.21 4.51 10.91
C ILE A 9 -14.34 3.24 10.77
N ALA A 10 -13.41 3.21 9.83
CA ALA A 10 -12.49 2.09 9.67
C ALA A 10 -11.62 1.89 10.92
N ASN A 11 -11.09 2.97 11.51
CA ASN A 11 -10.30 2.89 12.74
C ASN A 11 -11.13 2.40 13.93
N ARG A 12 -12.41 2.81 14.07
CA ARG A 12 -13.32 2.30 15.11
C ARG A 12 -13.63 0.82 14.93
N LEU A 13 -13.93 0.38 13.71
CA LEU A 13 -14.18 -1.04 13.41
C LEU A 13 -12.94 -1.90 13.65
N ASN A 14 -11.75 -1.40 13.31
CA ASN A 14 -10.48 -2.09 13.58
C ASN A 14 -10.17 -2.14 15.08
N ALA A 15 -10.45 -1.07 15.83
CA ALA A 15 -10.28 -1.03 17.28
C ALA A 15 -11.20 -2.04 17.99
N LEU A 16 -12.44 -2.23 17.50
CA LEU A 16 -13.37 -3.24 18.03
C LEU A 16 -12.91 -4.68 17.74
N LYS A 17 -12.19 -4.90 16.62
CA LYS A 17 -11.62 -6.21 16.26
C LYS A 17 -10.26 -6.49 16.91
N SER A 18 -9.56 -5.46 17.34
CA SER A 18 -8.20 -5.54 17.88
C SER A 18 -8.18 -5.24 19.38
N THR A 19 -8.85 -6.06 20.19
CA THR A 19 -8.46 -6.16 21.59
C THR A 19 -7.16 -6.97 21.60
N GLY A 20 -6.03 -6.36 21.97
CA GLY A 20 -4.72 -7.02 21.95
C GLY A 20 -4.72 -8.43 22.59
N PRO A 21 -3.66 -9.23 22.36
CA PRO A 21 -3.65 -10.64 22.72
C PRO A 21 -3.95 -10.88 24.21
N ARG A 22 -5.02 -11.65 24.49
CA ARG A 22 -5.50 -11.94 25.85
C ARG A 22 -4.96 -13.26 26.42
N THR A 23 -4.45 -14.15 25.56
CA THR A 23 -3.91 -15.47 25.94
C THR A 23 -2.40 -15.42 26.15
N ALA A 24 -1.85 -16.34 26.95
CA ALA A 24 -0.41 -16.46 27.17
C ALA A 24 0.36 -16.69 25.85
N GLU A 25 -0.17 -17.55 24.97
CA GLU A 25 0.39 -17.79 23.62
C GLU A 25 0.29 -16.59 22.69
N GLY A 26 -0.81 -15.84 22.77
CA GLY A 26 -0.98 -14.58 22.02
C GLY A 26 0.00 -13.52 22.50
N LYS A 27 0.23 -13.43 23.82
CA LYS A 27 1.23 -12.54 24.42
C LYS A 27 2.65 -12.97 24.04
N ALA A 28 2.95 -14.27 24.00
CA ALA A 28 4.24 -14.79 23.54
C ALA A 28 4.50 -14.55 22.04
N ARG A 29 3.47 -14.67 21.19
CA ARG A 29 3.56 -14.27 19.77
C ARG A 29 3.74 -12.75 19.61
N SER A 30 3.07 -11.96 20.43
CA SER A 30 3.21 -10.49 20.43
C SER A 30 4.54 -10.03 21.01
N SER A 31 5.09 -10.71 22.02
CA SER A 31 6.44 -10.42 22.55
C SER A 31 7.52 -10.81 21.54
N ARG A 32 7.30 -11.85 20.74
CA ARG A 32 8.14 -12.16 19.56
C ARG A 32 8.07 -11.07 18.50
N ASN A 33 6.95 -10.36 18.33
CA ASN A 33 6.91 -9.18 17.45
C ASN A 33 7.73 -8.01 18.02
N ALA A 34 7.77 -7.84 19.35
CA ALA A 34 8.66 -6.88 20.00
C ALA A 34 10.14 -7.27 19.86
N LEU A 35 10.47 -8.56 19.79
CA LEU A 35 11.82 -9.06 19.52
C LEU A 35 12.19 -9.02 18.02
N ARG A 36 11.24 -9.31 17.12
CA ARG A 36 11.40 -9.32 15.66
C ARG A 36 11.44 -7.93 15.04
N HIS A 37 10.72 -6.99 15.64
CA HIS A 37 10.63 -5.60 15.19
C HIS A 37 11.17 -4.64 16.25
N GLY A 38 12.17 -5.06 17.04
CA GLY A 38 12.74 -4.39 18.20
C GLY A 38 13.27 -2.98 17.97
N LEU A 39 12.43 -2.08 17.48
CA LEU A 39 12.73 -0.73 17.03
C LEU A 39 12.04 0.30 17.93
N SER A 40 11.60 -0.14 19.11
CA SER A 40 11.63 0.71 20.31
C SER A 40 13.07 1.10 20.68
N ARG A 41 14.09 0.42 20.12
CA ARG A 41 15.52 0.78 20.08
C ARG A 41 16.23 -0.15 19.09
N LEU A 42 16.51 0.34 17.86
CA LEU A 42 17.39 -0.24 16.83
C LEU A 42 18.13 -1.54 17.23
N PRO A 43 17.74 -2.74 16.72
CA PRO A 43 18.38 -4.00 17.05
C PRO A 43 19.41 -4.45 16.01
N ILE A 44 19.81 -3.57 15.07
CA ILE A 44 20.72 -3.94 13.97
C ILE A 44 22.12 -3.31 14.11
N LEU A 45 22.40 -2.65 15.22
CA LEU A 45 23.77 -2.34 15.63
C LEU A 45 24.23 -3.43 16.60
N PRO A 46 25.45 -3.96 16.49
CA PRO A 46 26.10 -4.54 17.65
C PRO A 46 26.01 -3.47 18.75
N GLY A 47 25.39 -3.79 19.88
CA GLY A 47 24.99 -2.79 20.88
C GLY A 47 26.12 -1.88 21.40
N GLY A 48 27.38 -2.23 21.14
CA GLY A 48 28.56 -1.39 21.40
C GLY A 48 28.65 -0.13 20.54
N ASP A 49 28.31 -0.22 19.25
CA ASP A 49 28.50 0.89 18.30
C ASP A 49 27.52 2.04 18.56
N LEU A 50 26.29 1.72 18.93
CA LEU A 50 25.27 2.73 19.23
C LEU A 50 25.57 3.49 20.53
N ALA A 51 25.99 2.78 21.58
CA ALA A 51 26.29 3.41 22.86
C ALA A 51 27.50 4.34 22.75
N SER A 52 28.56 3.91 22.03
CA SER A 52 29.72 4.75 21.74
C SER A 52 29.32 5.98 20.93
N ALA A 53 28.58 5.81 19.83
CA ALA A 53 28.15 6.93 19.00
C ALA A 53 27.30 7.96 19.77
N ILE A 54 26.50 7.51 20.75
CA ILE A 54 25.75 8.39 21.65
C ILE A 54 26.70 9.12 22.62
N ALA A 55 27.66 8.43 23.23
CA ALA A 55 28.65 9.04 24.10
C ALA A 55 29.46 10.11 23.35
N ASP A 56 29.95 9.79 22.15
CA ASP A 56 30.70 10.71 21.28
C ASP A 56 29.84 11.91 20.85
N ARG A 57 28.55 11.70 20.60
CA ARG A 57 27.60 12.79 20.30
C ARG A 57 27.46 13.71 21.50
N LYS A 58 27.26 13.14 22.70
CA LYS A 58 27.12 13.90 23.94
C LYS A 58 28.37 14.73 24.19
N GLU A 59 29.55 14.14 24.13
CA GLU A 59 30.81 14.84 24.36
C GLU A 59 30.97 16.04 23.41
N ARG A 60 30.82 15.82 22.09
CA ARG A 60 30.95 16.88 21.09
C ARG A 60 29.93 18.01 21.24
N TRP A 61 28.69 17.68 21.61
CA TRP A 61 27.61 18.66 21.66
C TRP A 61 27.50 19.37 23.01
N ARG A 62 28.07 18.82 24.09
CA ARG A 62 27.91 19.34 25.45
C ARG A 62 28.35 20.79 25.58
N ALA A 63 29.48 21.16 25.01
CA ALA A 63 30.00 22.53 25.06
C ALA A 63 29.09 23.57 24.37
N SER A 64 28.35 23.15 23.34
CA SER A 64 27.44 24.02 22.57
C SER A 64 26.08 24.17 23.23
N TYR A 65 25.57 23.10 23.84
CA TYR A 65 24.25 23.10 24.45
C TYR A 65 24.25 23.48 25.93
N ARG A 66 25.34 23.25 26.68
CA ARG A 66 25.51 23.59 28.11
C ARG A 66 24.26 23.28 28.95
N PRO A 67 23.83 22.01 29.03
CA PRO A 67 22.69 21.65 29.86
C PRO A 67 23.02 21.86 31.35
N GLU A 68 22.13 22.52 32.08
CA GLU A 68 22.24 22.77 33.51
C GLU A 68 21.10 22.12 34.30
N GLY A 69 21.46 21.36 35.33
CA GLY A 69 20.50 20.62 36.16
C GLY A 69 19.87 19.40 35.47
N HIS A 70 19.21 18.57 36.28
CA HIS A 70 18.74 17.25 35.84
C HIS A 70 17.75 17.28 34.68
N ALA A 71 16.85 18.27 34.64
CA ALA A 71 15.82 18.36 33.59
C ALA A 71 16.43 18.67 32.21
N GLN A 72 17.40 19.58 32.15
CA GLN A 72 18.10 19.92 30.90
C GLN A 72 19.00 18.77 30.46
N GLU A 73 19.72 18.14 31.39
CA GLU A 73 20.57 16.96 31.12
C GLU A 73 19.75 15.83 30.50
N TRP A 74 18.57 15.53 31.05
CA TRP A 74 17.71 14.50 30.49
C TRP A 74 17.23 14.84 29.07
N ARG A 75 16.91 16.10 28.78
CA ARG A 75 16.50 16.53 27.43
C ARG A 75 17.67 16.48 26.44
N PHE A 76 18.85 16.91 26.87
CA PHE A 76 20.09 16.84 26.09
C PHE A 76 20.48 15.40 25.76
N ASP A 77 20.40 14.51 26.75
CA ASP A 77 20.68 13.09 26.58
C ASP A 77 19.76 12.45 25.54
N ARG A 78 18.47 12.78 25.60
CA ARG A 78 17.49 12.30 24.61
C ARG A 78 17.74 12.91 23.24
N LEU A 79 18.02 14.21 23.15
CA LEU A 79 18.39 14.86 21.89
C LEU A 79 19.56 14.14 21.20
N CYS A 80 20.64 13.85 21.95
CA CYS A 80 21.80 13.14 21.42
C CYS A 80 21.42 11.73 20.95
N ALA A 81 20.71 10.95 21.78
CA ALA A 81 20.30 9.59 21.43
C ALA A 81 19.41 9.54 20.18
N GLU A 82 18.44 10.45 20.07
CA GLU A 82 17.52 10.49 18.93
C GLU A 82 18.22 10.99 17.65
N SER A 83 19.21 11.89 17.76
CA SER A 83 20.00 12.32 16.60
C SER A 83 20.87 11.19 16.05
N VAL A 84 21.49 10.39 16.91
CA VAL A 84 22.28 9.22 16.50
C VAL A 84 21.37 8.17 15.87
N ARG A 85 20.19 7.93 16.45
CA ARG A 85 19.19 7.04 15.85
C ARG A 85 18.79 7.47 14.44
N LEU A 86 18.60 8.77 14.22
CA LEU A 86 18.30 9.33 12.90
C LEU A 86 19.42 9.04 11.91
N ASP A 87 20.67 9.36 12.27
CA ASP A 87 21.83 9.17 11.39
C ASP A 87 22.00 7.69 10.99
N PHE A 88 21.80 6.77 11.94
CA PHE A 88 21.80 5.34 11.63
C PHE A 88 20.64 4.97 10.69
N CYS A 89 19.40 5.39 10.95
CA CYS A 89 18.31 5.10 10.03
C CYS A 89 18.63 5.59 8.61
N GLU A 90 19.21 6.78 8.45
CA GLU A 90 19.56 7.34 7.15
C GLU A 90 20.72 6.61 6.47
N GLN A 91 21.76 6.23 7.23
CA GLN A 91 22.86 5.42 6.70
C GLN A 91 22.35 4.06 6.21
N TRP A 92 21.52 3.39 6.99
CA TRP A 92 20.97 2.08 6.64
C TRP A 92 20.03 2.16 5.43
N ILE A 93 19.22 3.20 5.31
CA ILE A 93 18.40 3.43 4.12
C ILE A 93 19.30 3.56 2.88
N ARG A 94 20.43 4.29 2.97
CA ARG A 94 21.37 4.42 1.86
C ARG A 94 22.02 3.09 1.49
N SER A 95 22.51 2.33 2.48
CA SER A 95 23.13 1.02 2.25
C SER A 95 22.15 0.04 1.61
N LEU A 96 20.93 -0.10 2.15
CA LEU A 96 19.92 -0.98 1.56
C LEU A 96 19.52 -0.56 0.15
N ARG A 97 19.42 0.75 -0.12
CA ARG A 97 19.12 1.23 -1.48
C ARG A 97 20.27 0.95 -2.44
N ALA A 98 21.52 1.02 -1.99
CA ALA A 98 22.69 0.64 -2.79
C ALA A 98 22.69 -0.86 -3.08
N GLU A 99 22.45 -1.71 -2.09
CA GLU A 99 22.33 -3.17 -2.29
C GLU A 99 21.20 -3.53 -3.28
N LEU A 100 20.06 -2.85 -3.19
CA LEU A 100 18.96 -3.03 -4.14
C LEU A 100 19.32 -2.55 -5.55
N ALA A 101 20.11 -1.48 -5.67
CA ALA A 101 20.60 -0.97 -6.95
C ALA A 101 21.58 -1.94 -7.60
N ASP A 102 22.54 -2.46 -6.83
CA ASP A 102 23.52 -3.45 -7.29
C ASP A 102 22.80 -4.72 -7.77
N ARG A 103 21.81 -5.20 -7.00
CA ARG A 103 20.98 -6.34 -7.41
C ARG A 103 20.20 -6.07 -8.69
N ALA A 104 19.68 -4.85 -8.87
CA ALA A 104 18.98 -4.49 -10.10
C ALA A 104 19.92 -4.49 -11.32
N LEU A 105 21.16 -4.02 -11.17
CA LEU A 105 22.18 -4.09 -12.22
C LEU A 105 22.50 -5.53 -12.62
N GLU A 106 22.60 -6.42 -11.64
CA GLU A 106 23.00 -7.81 -11.84
C GLU A 106 21.86 -8.70 -12.37
N ALA A 107 20.65 -8.53 -11.85
CA ALA A 107 19.60 -9.55 -11.96
C ALA A 107 18.18 -8.99 -12.15
N TRP A 108 18.04 -7.80 -12.75
CA TRP A 108 16.71 -7.20 -13.02
C TRP A 108 15.77 -8.18 -13.73
N ASP A 109 16.19 -8.73 -14.86
CA ASP A 109 15.32 -9.58 -15.69
C ASP A 109 14.94 -10.88 -15.00
N ASP A 110 15.88 -11.49 -14.28
CA ASP A 110 15.66 -12.73 -13.53
C ASP A 110 14.71 -12.53 -12.34
N ASP A 111 14.90 -11.47 -11.55
CA ASP A 111 14.02 -11.14 -10.43
C ASP A 111 12.60 -10.83 -10.90
N ARG A 112 12.46 -10.09 -12.01
CA ARG A 112 11.15 -9.80 -12.61
C ARG A 112 10.50 -11.06 -13.18
N ALA A 113 11.26 -11.95 -13.81
CA ALA A 113 10.77 -13.22 -14.30
C ALA A 113 10.31 -14.14 -13.16
N ALA A 114 11.05 -14.22 -12.06
CA ALA A 114 10.68 -14.99 -10.87
C ALA A 114 9.37 -14.48 -10.24
N LEU A 115 9.22 -13.17 -10.07
CA LEU A 115 7.99 -12.55 -9.58
C LEU A 115 6.80 -12.83 -10.50
N VAL A 116 7.02 -12.82 -11.82
CA VAL A 116 6.00 -13.19 -12.81
C VAL A 116 5.60 -14.65 -12.69
N ALA A 117 6.56 -15.56 -12.50
CA ALA A 117 6.27 -16.99 -12.33
C ALA A 117 5.41 -17.25 -11.08
N GLU A 118 5.71 -16.58 -9.97
CA GLU A 118 4.88 -16.65 -8.75
C GLU A 118 3.45 -16.14 -9.01
N GLN A 119 3.31 -15.02 -9.72
CA GLN A 119 2.01 -14.48 -10.10
C GLN A 119 1.23 -15.42 -11.03
N ALA A 120 1.92 -16.03 -11.99
CA ALA A 120 1.36 -16.92 -12.99
C ALA A 120 0.94 -18.28 -12.42
N ALA A 121 1.44 -18.69 -11.25
CA ALA A 121 1.09 -19.96 -10.62
C ALA A 121 -0.43 -20.16 -10.40
N ALA A 122 -1.18 -19.06 -10.25
CA ALA A 122 -2.64 -19.09 -10.08
C ALA A 122 -3.43 -18.95 -11.41
N LEU A 123 -2.76 -18.91 -12.56
CA LEU A 123 -3.39 -18.62 -13.85
C LEU A 123 -4.51 -19.61 -14.19
N ALA A 124 -4.26 -20.91 -14.06
CA ALA A 124 -5.24 -21.96 -14.37
C ALA A 124 -6.49 -21.96 -13.46
N VAL A 125 -6.41 -21.29 -12.31
CA VAL A 125 -7.50 -21.19 -11.33
C VAL A 125 -8.30 -19.91 -11.53
N ARG A 126 -7.61 -18.78 -11.79
CA ARG A 126 -8.21 -17.44 -11.89
C ARG A 126 -7.67 -16.67 -13.10
N PRO A 127 -7.87 -17.18 -14.32
CA PRO A 127 -7.31 -16.58 -15.51
C PRO A 127 -7.82 -15.14 -15.73
N GLU A 128 -9.07 -14.86 -15.36
CA GLU A 128 -9.69 -13.53 -15.48
C GLU A 128 -9.06 -12.46 -14.57
N VAL A 129 -8.24 -12.86 -13.58
CA VAL A 129 -7.53 -11.93 -12.68
C VAL A 129 -6.04 -11.94 -12.93
N VAL A 130 -5.46 -13.11 -13.16
CA VAL A 130 -4.01 -13.27 -13.32
C VAL A 130 -3.56 -12.74 -14.68
N GLN A 131 -4.25 -13.07 -15.76
CA GLN A 131 -3.87 -12.65 -17.11
C GLN A 131 -3.81 -11.11 -17.23
N PRO A 132 -4.81 -10.33 -16.77
CA PRO A 132 -4.74 -8.88 -16.89
C PRO A 132 -3.63 -8.26 -16.04
N ARG A 133 -3.12 -8.95 -15.02
CA ARG A 133 -1.94 -8.52 -14.25
C ARG A 133 -0.65 -8.82 -15.00
N LEU A 134 -0.54 -9.98 -15.63
CA LEU A 134 0.61 -10.33 -16.47
C LEU A 134 0.76 -9.34 -17.65
N LEU A 135 -0.36 -8.87 -18.22
CA LEU A 135 -0.35 -7.84 -19.26
C LEU A 135 0.13 -6.44 -18.80
N GLN A 136 0.40 -6.23 -17.51
CA GLN A 136 0.85 -4.93 -16.98
C GLN A 136 2.37 -4.79 -16.94
N SER A 137 3.13 -5.85 -17.23
CA SER A 137 4.60 -5.85 -17.20
C SER A 137 5.19 -6.51 -18.44
N LYS A 138 6.39 -6.09 -18.82
CA LYS A 138 7.17 -6.67 -19.93
C LYS A 138 7.38 -8.17 -19.72
N HIS A 139 7.93 -8.56 -18.57
CA HIS A 139 8.21 -9.97 -18.24
C HIS A 139 6.94 -10.82 -18.19
N GLY A 140 5.81 -10.26 -17.77
CA GLY A 140 4.52 -10.96 -17.80
C GLY A 140 4.05 -11.28 -19.21
N VAL A 141 4.21 -10.33 -20.13
CA VAL A 141 3.91 -10.54 -21.55
C VAL A 141 4.89 -11.50 -22.22
N LEU A 142 6.19 -11.40 -21.92
CA LEU A 142 7.19 -12.36 -22.41
C LEU A 142 6.88 -13.78 -21.92
N TRP A 143 6.46 -13.93 -20.66
CA TRP A 143 6.03 -15.22 -20.12
C TRP A 143 4.79 -15.77 -20.87
N LEU A 144 3.79 -14.93 -21.15
CA LEU A 144 2.62 -15.30 -21.93
C LEU A 144 2.98 -15.75 -23.36
N ILE A 145 3.88 -15.03 -24.03
CA ILE A 145 4.38 -15.41 -25.36
C ILE A 145 5.02 -16.81 -25.31
N GLY A 146 5.88 -17.06 -24.32
CA GLY A 146 6.49 -18.39 -24.15
C GLY A 146 5.46 -19.51 -23.94
N ARG A 147 4.37 -19.25 -23.21
CA ARG A 147 3.27 -20.24 -23.07
C ARG A 147 2.48 -20.43 -24.37
N TRP A 148 2.32 -19.38 -25.18
CA TRP A 148 1.70 -19.48 -26.51
C TRP A 148 2.54 -20.31 -27.47
N ASP A 149 3.87 -20.24 -27.38
CA ASP A 149 4.77 -21.09 -28.18
C ASP A 149 4.59 -22.58 -27.82
N GLU A 150 4.41 -22.91 -26.53
CA GLU A 150 4.11 -24.28 -26.09
C GLU A 150 2.77 -24.79 -26.67
N VAL A 151 1.76 -23.93 -26.76
CA VAL A 151 0.48 -24.24 -27.42
C VAL A 151 0.69 -24.49 -28.91
N ALA A 152 1.45 -23.63 -29.60
CA ALA A 152 1.76 -23.79 -31.02
C ALA A 152 2.43 -25.13 -31.31
N ASP A 153 3.41 -25.50 -30.48
CA ASP A 153 4.16 -26.73 -30.61
C ASP A 153 3.31 -27.96 -30.33
N SER A 154 2.41 -27.89 -29.34
CA SER A 154 1.44 -28.95 -29.07
C SER A 154 0.49 -29.15 -30.25
N LEU A 155 -0.04 -28.07 -30.84
CA LEU A 155 -0.90 -28.11 -32.03
C LEU A 155 -0.21 -28.75 -33.23
N ARG A 156 1.06 -28.39 -33.50
CA ARG A 156 1.86 -28.98 -34.60
C ARG A 156 2.08 -30.47 -34.39
N ARG A 157 2.50 -30.87 -33.18
CA ARG A 157 2.78 -32.27 -32.84
C ARG A 157 1.53 -33.15 -32.89
N CYS A 158 0.41 -32.64 -32.38
CA CYS A 158 -0.83 -33.40 -32.25
C CYS A 158 -1.76 -33.26 -33.47
N LYS A 159 -1.41 -32.36 -34.42
CA LYS A 159 -2.20 -32.01 -35.60
C LYS A 159 -3.63 -31.56 -35.27
N GLY A 160 -3.81 -30.89 -34.14
CA GLY A 160 -5.12 -30.47 -33.65
C GLY A 160 -5.11 -30.18 -32.14
N TRP A 161 -6.27 -29.84 -31.61
CA TRP A 161 -6.44 -29.53 -30.20
C TRP A 161 -6.41 -30.77 -29.31
N LYS A 162 -5.84 -30.60 -28.12
CA LYS A 162 -6.01 -31.51 -26.98
C LYS A 162 -6.73 -30.77 -25.87
N PRO A 163 -7.54 -31.43 -25.03
CA PRO A 163 -8.27 -30.79 -23.94
C PRO A 163 -7.38 -29.90 -23.06
N GLU A 164 -6.18 -30.38 -22.72
CA GLU A 164 -5.25 -29.67 -21.83
C GLU A 164 -4.64 -28.43 -22.51
N THR A 165 -4.31 -28.55 -23.80
CA THR A 165 -3.76 -27.45 -24.60
C THR A 165 -4.82 -26.39 -24.90
N TRP A 166 -6.07 -26.82 -25.08
CA TRP A 166 -7.22 -25.95 -25.22
C TRP A 166 -7.46 -25.13 -23.95
N ASP A 167 -7.50 -25.79 -22.79
CA ASP A 167 -7.68 -25.12 -21.51
C ASP A 167 -6.57 -24.10 -21.23
N LEU A 168 -5.31 -24.45 -21.54
CA LEU A 168 -4.19 -23.53 -21.45
C LEU A 168 -4.37 -22.32 -22.38
N ALA A 169 -4.77 -22.52 -23.63
CA ALA A 169 -5.02 -21.41 -24.55
C ALA A 169 -6.13 -20.47 -24.01
N MET A 170 -7.20 -21.03 -23.43
CA MET A 170 -8.26 -20.24 -22.80
C MET A 170 -7.77 -19.49 -21.55
N ASP A 171 -6.90 -20.10 -20.74
CA ASP A 171 -6.24 -19.46 -19.59
C ASP A 171 -5.40 -18.26 -20.03
N LEU A 172 -4.61 -18.40 -21.10
CA LEU A 172 -3.76 -17.35 -21.67
C LEU A 172 -4.57 -16.17 -22.25
N LEU A 173 -5.83 -16.42 -22.64
CA LEU A 173 -6.80 -15.40 -23.05
C LEU A 173 -7.55 -14.77 -21.86
N GLY A 174 -7.29 -15.21 -20.63
CA GLY A 174 -7.96 -14.72 -19.43
C GLY A 174 -9.44 -15.17 -19.33
N LEU A 175 -9.80 -16.28 -19.96
CA LEU A 175 -11.17 -16.82 -19.94
C LEU A 175 -11.37 -17.74 -18.75
N SER A 176 -12.29 -17.39 -17.85
CA SER A 176 -12.69 -18.26 -16.74
C SER A 176 -13.32 -19.55 -17.26
N ARG A 177 -13.25 -20.64 -16.49
CA ARG A 177 -13.85 -21.94 -16.88
C ARG A 177 -15.34 -21.83 -17.20
N ALA A 178 -16.08 -21.01 -16.46
CA ALA A 178 -17.51 -20.77 -16.71
C ALA A 178 -17.76 -20.09 -18.08
N ALA A 179 -16.83 -19.25 -18.55
CA ALA A 179 -16.93 -18.57 -19.84
C ALA A 179 -16.51 -19.44 -21.04
N ARG A 180 -16.06 -20.69 -20.81
CA ARG A 180 -15.68 -21.66 -21.86
C ARG A 180 -16.84 -22.54 -22.32
N VAL A 181 -18.00 -22.45 -21.66
CA VAL A 181 -19.16 -23.29 -21.96
C VAL A 181 -19.91 -22.70 -23.16
N GLY A 182 -20.00 -23.49 -24.24
CA GLY A 182 -20.41 -23.04 -25.57
C GLY A 182 -19.19 -22.53 -26.33
N SER A 183 -19.00 -22.97 -27.57
CA SER A 183 -17.98 -22.41 -28.45
C SER A 183 -18.17 -20.90 -28.43
N GLY A 184 -17.21 -20.19 -27.84
CA GLY A 184 -17.28 -18.74 -27.75
C GLY A 184 -17.32 -18.12 -29.16
N PRO A 185 -17.23 -16.79 -29.27
CA PRO A 185 -17.17 -16.08 -30.55
C PRO A 185 -15.97 -16.45 -31.46
N TRP A 186 -15.25 -17.51 -31.11
CA TRP A 186 -14.00 -17.98 -31.66
C TRP A 186 -14.16 -19.01 -32.79
N ASP A 187 -15.34 -19.63 -32.96
CA ASP A 187 -15.59 -20.75 -33.91
C ASP A 187 -14.48 -21.83 -33.87
N LEU A 188 -13.90 -22.02 -32.69
CA LEU A 188 -12.87 -23.01 -32.41
C LEU A 188 -13.46 -24.04 -31.46
N HIS A 189 -13.44 -25.31 -31.85
CA HIS A 189 -13.86 -26.43 -31.02
C HIS A 189 -12.67 -27.35 -30.76
N PRO A 190 -12.54 -27.94 -29.56
CA PRO A 190 -11.50 -28.95 -29.29
C PRO A 190 -11.55 -30.17 -30.22
N GLU A 191 -12.66 -30.37 -30.94
CA GLU A 191 -12.86 -31.46 -31.90
C GLU A 191 -12.52 -31.08 -33.35
N ASP A 192 -12.07 -29.84 -33.61
CA ASP A 192 -11.69 -29.40 -34.95
C ASP A 192 -10.48 -30.22 -35.46
N ALA A 193 -10.65 -30.86 -36.62
CA ALA A 193 -9.73 -31.88 -37.14
C ALA A 193 -8.40 -31.34 -37.73
N GLY A 194 -8.02 -30.08 -37.45
CA GLY A 194 -6.79 -29.50 -38.00
C GLY A 194 -6.19 -28.38 -37.17
N PRO A 195 -4.85 -28.17 -37.23
CA PRO A 195 -4.17 -27.18 -36.40
C PRO A 195 -4.29 -25.74 -36.93
N GLY A 196 -4.75 -25.54 -38.18
CA GLY A 196 -4.74 -24.25 -38.88
C GLY A 196 -5.42 -23.12 -38.08
N PRO A 197 -6.70 -23.26 -37.70
CA PRO A 197 -7.40 -22.25 -36.91
C PRO A 197 -6.74 -21.94 -35.56
N GLY A 198 -6.20 -22.97 -34.88
CA GLY A 198 -5.47 -22.79 -33.63
C GLY A 198 -4.13 -22.09 -33.81
N LEU A 199 -3.38 -22.42 -34.86
CA LEU A 199 -2.11 -21.75 -35.19
C LEU A 199 -2.33 -20.29 -35.59
N ASP A 200 -3.43 -19.97 -36.27
CA ASP A 200 -3.82 -18.59 -36.55
C ASP A 200 -4.18 -17.80 -35.29
N LEU A 201 -4.88 -18.43 -34.34
CA LEU A 201 -5.14 -17.85 -33.02
C LEU A 201 -3.82 -17.54 -32.30
N VAL A 202 -2.90 -18.51 -32.22
CA VAL A 202 -1.58 -18.32 -31.59
C VAL A 202 -0.83 -17.17 -32.25
N ARG A 203 -0.75 -17.17 -33.59
CA ARG A 203 -0.03 -16.13 -34.35
C ARG A 203 -0.57 -14.74 -34.05
N ARG A 204 -1.89 -14.55 -34.13
CA ARG A 204 -2.53 -13.25 -33.84
C ARG A 204 -2.38 -12.84 -32.38
N GLY A 205 -2.45 -13.80 -31.47
CA GLY A 205 -2.26 -13.55 -30.04
C GLY A 205 -0.83 -13.09 -29.71
N VAL A 206 0.17 -13.79 -30.24
CA VAL A 206 1.58 -13.43 -30.08
C VAL A 206 1.89 -12.08 -30.74
N GLU A 207 1.33 -11.80 -31.91
CA GLU A 207 1.45 -10.51 -32.59
C GLU A 207 0.90 -9.38 -31.72
N ALA A 208 -0.32 -9.51 -31.19
CA ALA A 208 -0.91 -8.50 -30.30
C ALA A 208 -0.09 -8.27 -29.00
N LEU A 209 0.51 -9.33 -28.46
CA LEU A 209 1.39 -9.24 -27.29
C LEU A 209 2.72 -8.54 -27.62
N ARG A 210 3.29 -8.81 -28.80
CA ARG A 210 4.51 -8.13 -29.28
C ARG A 210 4.27 -6.65 -29.54
N ASP A 211 3.14 -6.30 -30.17
CA ASP A 211 2.74 -4.91 -30.36
C ASP A 211 2.62 -4.19 -29.01
N ARG A 212 2.02 -4.84 -28.01
CA ARG A 212 1.93 -4.28 -26.65
C ARG A 212 3.30 -4.04 -26.01
N LEU A 213 4.26 -4.93 -26.23
CA LEU A 213 5.62 -4.77 -25.74
C LEU A 213 6.25 -3.51 -26.33
N SER A 214 6.27 -3.42 -27.66
CA SER A 214 6.89 -2.31 -28.39
C SER A 214 6.20 -0.96 -28.14
N ASP A 215 4.86 -0.95 -28.04
CA ASP A 215 4.10 0.29 -27.93
C ASP A 215 4.21 0.93 -26.55
N TYR A 216 4.38 0.14 -25.48
CA TYR A 216 4.26 0.64 -24.10
C TYR A 216 5.20 0.02 -23.08
N LEU A 217 5.39 -1.30 -23.10
CA LEU A 217 5.98 -2.01 -21.97
C LEU A 217 7.50 -1.99 -21.98
N ASP A 218 8.14 -1.99 -23.14
CA ASP A 218 9.61 -1.92 -23.24
C ASP A 218 10.13 -0.60 -22.66
N ASP A 219 9.57 0.53 -23.08
CA ASP A 219 9.92 1.85 -22.55
C ASP A 219 9.60 2.01 -21.06
N ARG A 220 8.46 1.43 -20.62
CA ARG A 220 8.07 1.47 -19.21
C ARG A 220 9.01 0.63 -18.34
N ASP A 221 9.40 -0.54 -18.81
CA ASP A 221 10.32 -1.43 -18.11
C ASP A 221 11.73 -0.83 -18.06
N ALA A 222 12.22 -0.25 -19.16
CA ALA A 222 13.50 0.44 -19.20
C ALA A 222 13.59 1.59 -18.18
N ARG A 223 12.52 2.38 -18.03
CA ARG A 223 12.46 3.41 -16.97
C ARG A 223 12.47 2.81 -15.57
N ALA A 224 11.67 1.76 -15.34
CA ALA A 224 11.61 1.09 -14.04
C ALA A 224 12.95 0.45 -13.65
N ARG A 225 13.66 -0.12 -14.63
CA ARG A 225 15.02 -0.65 -14.48
C ARG A 225 15.99 0.46 -14.12
N ALA A 226 16.02 1.54 -14.90
CA ALA A 226 16.89 2.69 -14.62
C ALA A 226 16.64 3.25 -13.22
N ASP A 227 15.38 3.42 -12.80
CA ASP A 227 15.06 3.88 -11.45
C ASP A 227 15.56 2.89 -10.38
N ALA A 228 15.38 1.58 -10.60
CA ALA A 228 15.85 0.54 -9.69
C ALA A 228 17.38 0.51 -9.55
N GLU A 229 18.12 0.68 -10.65
CA GLU A 229 19.58 0.82 -10.69
C GLU A 229 20.08 2.07 -9.96
N HIS A 230 19.21 3.04 -9.67
CA HIS A 230 19.50 4.20 -8.80
C HIS A 230 18.97 4.01 -7.36
N GLY A 231 18.51 2.81 -6.99
CA GLY A 231 17.94 2.51 -5.68
C GLY A 231 16.52 3.06 -5.48
N LEU A 232 15.83 3.40 -6.57
CA LEU A 232 14.46 3.94 -6.61
C LEU A 232 13.50 2.94 -7.28
N GLY A 233 13.60 1.66 -6.93
CA GLY A 233 12.78 0.62 -7.55
C GLY A 233 11.27 0.85 -7.46
N PRO A 234 10.47 0.27 -8.37
CA PRO A 234 9.03 0.51 -8.49
C PRO A 234 8.22 0.05 -7.26
N GLU A 235 8.75 -0.92 -6.51
CA GLU A 235 8.20 -1.33 -5.21
C GLU A 235 9.24 -1.06 -4.13
N GLU A 236 8.93 -0.14 -3.21
CA GLU A 236 9.80 0.10 -2.06
C GLU A 236 9.95 -1.19 -1.23
N SER A 237 11.17 -1.52 -0.82
CA SER A 237 11.39 -2.62 0.11
C SER A 237 10.61 -2.38 1.43
N PRO A 238 9.93 -3.39 1.99
CA PRO A 238 9.26 -3.29 3.29
C PRO A 238 10.19 -2.82 4.41
N GLU A 239 11.48 -3.09 4.29
CA GLU A 239 12.52 -2.72 5.25
C GLU A 239 12.89 -1.24 5.12
N VAL A 240 13.09 -0.75 3.90
CA VAL A 240 13.31 0.67 3.61
C VAL A 240 12.12 1.50 4.11
N ARG A 241 10.88 1.10 3.80
CA ARG A 241 9.67 1.75 4.34
C ARG A 241 9.65 1.79 5.87
N ARG A 242 10.16 0.75 6.52
CA ARG A 242 10.19 0.66 7.97
C ARG A 242 11.21 1.64 8.55
N LEU A 243 12.41 1.67 7.99
CA LEU A 243 13.47 2.59 8.39
C LEU A 243 13.08 4.05 8.14
N GLU A 244 12.41 4.35 7.04
CA GLU A 244 11.91 5.71 6.77
C GLU A 244 10.90 6.18 7.82
N ARG A 245 10.03 5.29 8.30
CA ARG A 245 9.13 5.59 9.41
C ARG A 245 9.90 5.88 10.70
N TYR A 246 10.98 5.14 10.98
CA TYR A 246 11.81 5.42 12.16
C TYR A 246 12.63 6.68 12.02
N ALA A 247 13.19 6.97 10.84
CA ALA A 247 13.87 8.23 10.57
C ALA A 247 12.92 9.40 10.77
N ARG A 248 11.68 9.30 10.25
CA ARG A 248 10.63 10.31 10.47
C ARG A 248 10.33 10.51 11.95
N ASP A 249 10.14 9.42 12.70
CA ASP A 249 9.90 9.51 14.13
C ASP A 249 11.10 10.11 14.89
N ALA A 250 12.33 9.70 14.56
CA ALA A 250 13.56 10.24 15.14
C ALA A 250 13.69 11.75 14.90
N ARG A 251 13.43 12.24 13.67
CA ARG A 251 13.39 13.69 13.37
C ARG A 251 12.40 14.43 14.24
N LEU A 252 11.21 13.87 14.46
CA LEU A 252 10.20 14.48 15.33
C LEU A 252 10.68 14.55 16.78
N GLN A 253 11.30 13.48 17.31
CA GLN A 253 11.82 13.47 18.67
C GLN A 253 13.01 14.43 18.84
N VAL A 254 13.93 14.49 17.86
CA VAL A 254 15.04 15.46 17.85
C VAL A 254 14.50 16.88 17.98
N SER A 255 13.57 17.28 17.10
CA SER A 255 12.96 18.61 17.15
C SER A 255 12.26 18.88 18.49
N ARG A 256 11.53 17.90 19.02
CA ARG A 256 10.83 18.02 20.31
C ARG A 256 11.80 18.23 21.47
N HIS A 257 12.85 17.41 21.57
CA HIS A 257 13.82 17.51 22.65
C HIS A 257 14.66 18.78 22.57
N LEU A 258 14.97 19.24 21.36
CA LEU A 258 15.64 20.52 21.15
C LEU A 258 14.78 21.69 21.63
N LEU A 259 13.52 21.78 21.19
CA LEU A 259 12.61 22.86 21.58
C LEU A 259 12.41 22.91 23.09
N GLU A 260 12.21 21.75 23.71
CA GLU A 260 11.99 21.66 25.15
C GLU A 260 13.24 21.97 25.97
N LEU A 261 14.44 21.59 25.48
CA LEU A 261 15.70 22.02 26.09
C LEU A 261 15.83 23.54 26.05
N ARG A 262 15.54 24.17 24.90
CA ARG A 262 15.57 25.63 24.75
C ARG A 262 14.55 26.33 25.64
N ARG A 263 13.34 25.77 25.80
CA ARG A 263 12.34 26.28 26.74
C ARG A 263 12.87 26.31 28.17
N LEU A 264 13.43 25.18 28.64
CA LEU A 264 13.99 25.10 30.00
C LEU A 264 15.16 26.07 30.22
N GLN A 265 16.00 26.28 29.20
CA GLN A 265 17.09 27.25 29.26
C GLN A 265 16.58 28.70 29.33
N GLY A 266 15.52 29.03 28.59
CA GLY A 266 14.86 30.32 28.65
C GLY A 266 14.23 30.59 30.03
N GLU A 267 13.59 29.58 30.62
CA GLU A 267 13.02 29.66 31.97
C GLU A 267 14.08 29.85 33.04
N ALA A 268 15.21 29.13 32.95
CA ALA A 268 16.34 29.31 33.86
C ALA A 268 16.96 30.72 33.73
N SER A 269 17.06 31.26 32.51
CA SER A 269 17.60 32.60 32.26
C SER A 269 16.66 33.72 32.73
N SER A 270 15.35 33.45 32.75
CA SER A 270 14.31 34.42 33.14
C SER A 270 13.95 34.34 34.62
N ALA A 271 14.45 33.33 35.34
CA ALA A 271 14.24 33.21 36.77
C ALA A 271 14.88 34.42 37.48
N PRO A 272 14.12 35.22 38.25
CA PRO A 272 14.70 36.32 38.98
C PRO A 272 15.80 35.78 39.90
N ALA A 273 16.98 36.39 39.88
CA ALA A 273 18.05 36.09 40.80
C ALA A 273 17.47 36.20 42.21
N SER A 274 17.17 35.07 42.83
CA SER A 274 16.74 35.02 44.22
C SER A 274 17.91 35.59 45.00
N ARG A 275 17.78 36.86 45.42
CA ARG A 275 18.62 37.41 46.48
C ARG A 275 18.46 36.44 47.62
N ALA A 276 19.54 35.70 47.92
CA ALA A 276 19.65 34.94 49.13
C ALA A 276 19.47 35.92 50.30
N THR A 277 18.24 36.01 50.80
CA THR A 277 17.98 36.60 52.10
C THR A 277 18.67 35.69 53.13
N PRO A 278 19.51 36.23 54.03
CA PRO A 278 20.13 35.43 55.07
C PRO A 278 19.04 34.82 55.95
N ASP A 279 19.16 33.51 56.15
CA ASP A 279 18.57 32.64 57.16
C ASP A 279 17.58 33.31 58.14
N ALA A 280 16.28 33.13 57.88
CA ALA A 280 15.23 33.34 58.88
C ALA A 280 14.75 31.96 59.36
N PRO A 281 14.63 31.73 60.69
CA PRO A 281 14.39 30.39 61.23
C PRO A 281 13.02 29.85 60.80
N ARG A 282 13.01 28.57 60.40
CA ARG A 282 11.81 27.82 59.98
C ARG A 282 10.70 27.88 61.04
N PRO A 283 9.46 28.26 60.69
CA PRO A 283 8.34 28.09 61.59
C PRO A 283 7.91 26.62 61.66
N VAL A 284 7.60 26.17 62.87
CA VAL A 284 7.15 24.82 63.24
C VAL A 284 5.85 24.45 62.49
N PRO A 285 5.70 23.20 62.00
CA PRO A 285 4.49 22.80 61.29
C PRO A 285 3.27 22.73 62.23
N ALA A 286 2.19 23.44 61.87
CA ALA A 286 0.90 23.34 62.55
C ALA A 286 0.21 21.99 62.25
N PRO A 287 -0.58 21.44 63.19
CA PRO A 287 -1.21 20.12 63.03
C PRO A 287 -2.32 20.11 61.97
N ALA A 288 -2.46 18.97 61.29
CA ALA A 288 -3.38 18.77 60.18
C ALA A 288 -4.86 18.80 60.61
N PRO A 289 -5.77 19.35 59.77
CA PRO A 289 -7.22 19.36 60.04
C PRO A 289 -7.86 17.97 59.80
N PRO A 290 -8.97 17.64 60.49
CA PRO A 290 -9.62 16.34 60.40
C PRO A 290 -10.30 16.07 59.04
N PRO A 291 -10.49 14.78 58.67
CA PRO A 291 -11.02 14.38 57.38
C PRO A 291 -12.50 14.75 57.20
N ARG A 292 -12.86 15.21 56.00
CA ARG A 292 -14.25 15.51 55.61
C ARG A 292 -15.06 14.22 55.38
N PRO A 293 -16.35 14.19 55.73
CA PRO A 293 -17.21 13.03 55.53
C PRO A 293 -17.51 12.76 54.05
N VAL A 294 -17.55 11.47 53.72
CA VAL A 294 -17.78 10.89 52.39
C VAL A 294 -19.23 11.13 51.94
N ARG A 295 -19.42 11.73 50.76
CA ARG A 295 -20.72 11.96 50.14
C ARG A 295 -21.20 10.70 49.42
N ALA A 296 -22.38 10.21 49.77
CA ALA A 296 -23.03 9.06 49.14
C ALA A 296 -23.40 9.30 47.66
N PRO A 297 -23.43 8.27 46.80
CA PRO A 297 -23.66 8.41 45.37
C PRO A 297 -25.13 8.72 45.05
N ALA A 298 -25.35 9.66 44.12
CA ALA A 298 -26.67 10.01 43.60
C ALA A 298 -27.23 8.91 42.68
N PRO A 299 -28.55 8.67 42.66
CA PRO A 299 -29.18 7.68 41.80
C PRO A 299 -29.19 8.10 40.32
N ARG A 300 -29.08 7.10 39.43
CA ARG A 300 -29.10 7.28 37.96
C ARG A 300 -30.51 7.67 37.47
N PRO A 301 -30.62 8.53 36.45
CA PRO A 301 -31.91 8.81 35.81
C PRO A 301 -32.39 7.60 34.97
N PRO A 302 -33.71 7.38 34.87
CA PRO A 302 -34.28 6.29 34.08
C PRO A 302 -34.25 6.56 32.57
N ILE A 303 -34.15 5.47 31.82
CA ILE A 303 -34.17 5.38 30.36
C ILE A 303 -35.62 5.63 29.87
N PRO A 304 -35.86 6.50 28.87
CA PRO A 304 -37.18 6.59 28.27
C PRO A 304 -37.47 5.39 27.36
N SER A 305 -38.60 4.75 27.66
CA SER A 305 -39.24 3.66 26.93
C SER A 305 -39.82 4.13 25.59
N THR A 306 -39.66 3.25 24.60
CA THR A 306 -40.28 3.32 23.27
C THR A 306 -41.75 2.89 23.33
N HIS A 307 -42.65 3.73 22.80
CA HIS A 307 -43.89 3.27 22.16
C HIS A 307 -44.18 4.13 20.92
N PRO A 308 -44.74 3.53 19.85
CA PRO A 308 -45.02 4.18 18.57
C PRO A 308 -46.46 4.73 18.51
N ASP A 309 -46.68 5.78 17.73
CA ASP A 309 -47.96 6.13 17.07
C ASP A 309 -47.80 7.46 16.29
N PRO A 310 -48.72 7.85 15.38
CA PRO A 310 -49.27 7.10 14.27
C PRO A 310 -49.05 7.86 12.93
N ALA A 311 -49.41 7.23 11.81
CA ALA A 311 -49.25 7.77 10.45
C ALA A 311 -50.06 9.05 10.18
N PRO A 312 -49.54 10.00 9.37
CA PRO A 312 -50.36 10.95 8.63
C PRO A 312 -50.60 10.48 7.19
N GLY A 313 -51.82 10.70 6.72
CA GLY A 313 -52.35 10.36 5.39
C GLY A 313 -51.78 11.20 4.22
N PRO A 314 -52.42 11.11 3.05
CA PRO A 314 -51.78 11.29 1.75
C PRO A 314 -51.56 12.76 1.42
N VAL A 315 -50.41 13.05 0.81
CA VAL A 315 -50.10 14.40 0.27
C VAL A 315 -49.59 14.26 -1.16
N ASP A 316 -50.03 15.22 -1.96
CA ASP A 316 -50.20 15.21 -3.40
C ASP A 316 -48.97 14.98 -4.28
N ARG A 317 -49.27 14.42 -5.44
CA ARG A 317 -48.42 14.15 -6.59
C ARG A 317 -48.09 15.47 -7.33
N PRO A 318 -46.82 15.89 -7.47
CA PRO A 318 -46.48 16.98 -8.38
C PRO A 318 -46.40 16.49 -9.84
N PRO A 319 -46.60 17.38 -10.83
CA PRO A 319 -46.88 17.02 -12.21
C PRO A 319 -45.65 16.52 -12.98
N SER A 320 -45.94 15.67 -13.96
CA SER A 320 -45.06 15.15 -15.01
C SER A 320 -44.40 16.26 -15.83
N VAL A 321 -43.08 16.28 -15.85
CA VAL A 321 -42.26 17.09 -16.76
C VAL A 321 -42.12 16.32 -18.10
N PRO A 322 -42.33 16.96 -19.26
CA PRO A 322 -42.23 16.31 -20.55
C PRO A 322 -40.78 15.92 -20.88
N VAL A 323 -40.65 14.72 -21.45
CA VAL A 323 -39.42 14.13 -21.99
C VAL A 323 -38.92 15.01 -23.15
N ALA A 324 -37.73 15.58 -23.00
CA ALA A 324 -36.99 16.17 -24.11
C ALA A 324 -36.19 15.06 -24.82
N GLU A 325 -36.40 14.99 -26.13
CA GLU A 325 -35.82 14.08 -27.10
C GLU A 325 -34.28 14.11 -27.09
N ALA A 326 -33.66 12.92 -27.13
CA ALA A 326 -32.20 12.78 -27.18
C ALA A 326 -31.67 13.22 -28.56
N PRO A 327 -30.55 13.97 -28.65
CA PRO A 327 -29.94 14.29 -29.93
C PRO A 327 -29.28 13.04 -30.54
N ALA A 328 -29.46 12.88 -31.85
CA ALA A 328 -28.95 11.77 -32.64
C ALA A 328 -27.43 11.51 -32.46
N PRO A 329 -26.98 10.24 -32.46
CA PRO A 329 -25.56 9.93 -32.37
C PRO A 329 -24.82 10.39 -33.63
N ARG A 330 -23.68 11.05 -33.44
CA ARG A 330 -22.72 11.38 -34.50
C ARG A 330 -22.19 10.09 -35.15
N PRO A 331 -21.89 10.09 -36.45
CA PRO A 331 -21.35 8.92 -37.13
C PRO A 331 -19.99 8.54 -36.53
N ALA A 332 -19.84 7.26 -36.18
CA ALA A 332 -18.56 6.70 -35.76
C ALA A 332 -17.54 6.75 -36.91
N PRO A 333 -16.24 6.94 -36.63
CA PRO A 333 -15.20 6.84 -37.65
C PRO A 333 -15.14 5.42 -38.23
N PRO A 334 -14.61 5.23 -39.45
CA PRO A 334 -14.63 3.95 -40.14
C PRO A 334 -13.84 2.92 -39.33
N VAL A 335 -14.53 1.87 -38.87
CA VAL A 335 -13.91 0.73 -38.20
C VAL A 335 -13.15 -0.07 -39.25
N SER A 336 -11.85 -0.23 -39.01
CA SER A 336 -10.89 -0.95 -39.84
C SER A 336 -11.32 -2.40 -40.11
N ALA A 337 -10.88 -2.94 -41.25
CA ALA A 337 -11.20 -4.24 -41.85
C ALA A 337 -10.74 -5.50 -41.06
N ALA A 338 -10.76 -5.44 -39.73
CA ALA A 338 -10.46 -6.56 -38.86
C ALA A 338 -11.76 -7.30 -38.52
N GLY A 339 -11.86 -8.59 -38.89
CA GLY A 339 -13.00 -9.43 -38.52
C GLY A 339 -13.21 -9.52 -37.00
N PRO A 340 -14.40 -9.95 -36.53
CA PRO A 340 -14.81 -9.90 -35.12
C PRO A 340 -13.81 -10.57 -34.15
N LEU A 341 -13.20 -11.68 -34.57
CA LEU A 341 -12.14 -12.39 -33.84
C LEU A 341 -10.91 -11.53 -33.54
N SER A 342 -10.49 -10.76 -34.54
CA SER A 342 -9.28 -9.93 -34.46
C SER A 342 -9.50 -8.72 -33.54
N SER A 343 -10.73 -8.21 -33.46
CA SER A 343 -11.08 -7.16 -32.49
C SER A 343 -11.07 -7.71 -31.06
N MET A 344 -11.71 -8.86 -30.83
CA MET A 344 -11.81 -9.43 -29.48
C MET A 344 -10.45 -9.88 -28.91
N LEU A 345 -9.57 -10.47 -29.75
CA LEU A 345 -8.21 -10.82 -29.34
C LEU A 345 -7.41 -9.59 -28.96
N ARG A 346 -7.48 -8.55 -29.79
CA ARG A 346 -6.83 -7.27 -29.52
C ARG A 346 -7.33 -6.68 -28.21
N ASP A 347 -8.63 -6.63 -27.99
CA ASP A 347 -9.22 -6.09 -26.77
C ASP A 347 -8.76 -6.84 -25.50
N ARG A 348 -8.52 -8.16 -25.59
CA ARG A 348 -8.08 -8.98 -24.45
C ARG A 348 -6.57 -8.98 -24.22
N LEU A 349 -5.75 -8.95 -25.27
CA LEU A 349 -4.29 -9.11 -25.18
C LEU A 349 -3.54 -7.78 -25.27
N SER A 350 -4.11 -6.82 -25.99
CA SER A 350 -3.60 -5.45 -26.10
C SER A 350 -4.75 -4.44 -25.97
N PRO A 351 -5.41 -4.38 -24.79
CA PRO A 351 -6.40 -3.35 -24.54
C PRO A 351 -5.74 -1.98 -24.73
N GLY A 352 -6.37 -1.15 -25.57
CA GLY A 352 -5.88 0.19 -25.88
C GLY A 352 -5.68 1.04 -24.63
N PRO A 353 -4.94 2.16 -24.75
CA PRO A 353 -4.65 3.01 -23.60
C PRO A 353 -5.95 3.45 -22.93
N SER A 354 -6.05 3.24 -21.63
CA SER A 354 -7.16 3.77 -20.85
C SER A 354 -7.18 5.29 -21.00
N VAL A 355 -8.22 5.84 -21.63
CA VAL A 355 -8.40 7.29 -21.71
C VAL A 355 -8.44 7.81 -20.28
N PRO A 356 -7.65 8.84 -19.89
CA PRO A 356 -7.66 9.36 -18.54
C PRO A 356 -9.03 9.93 -18.20
N ILE A 357 -9.84 9.12 -17.50
CA ILE A 357 -11.18 9.50 -17.09
C ILE A 357 -11.06 10.43 -15.88
N ASN A 358 -11.44 11.70 -16.08
CA ASN A 358 -11.50 12.67 -15.01
C ASN A 358 -12.47 12.22 -13.90
N ARG A 359 -12.31 12.77 -12.70
CA ARG A 359 -13.07 12.36 -11.50
C ARG A 359 -14.60 12.45 -11.69
N ARG A 360 -15.07 13.35 -12.56
CA ARG A 360 -16.48 13.55 -12.89
C ARG A 360 -17.02 12.42 -13.77
N ALA A 361 -16.29 12.03 -14.80
CA ALA A 361 -16.64 10.92 -15.67
C ALA A 361 -16.58 9.56 -14.94
N ARG A 362 -15.62 9.38 -14.01
CA ARG A 362 -15.58 8.21 -13.12
C ARG A 362 -16.82 8.09 -12.22
N ARG A 363 -17.32 9.22 -11.71
CA ARG A 363 -18.58 9.26 -10.94
C ARG A 363 -19.80 8.97 -11.81
N ALA A 364 -19.84 9.49 -13.04
CA ALA A 364 -20.93 9.23 -13.98
C ALA A 364 -21.01 7.73 -14.35
N GLN A 365 -19.87 7.08 -14.60
CA GLN A 365 -19.82 5.65 -14.87
C GLN A 365 -20.28 4.79 -13.68
N LEU A 366 -19.89 5.14 -12.45
CA LEU A 366 -20.36 4.47 -11.23
C LEU A 366 -21.87 4.65 -10.98
N VAL A 367 -22.46 5.75 -11.43
CA VAL A 367 -23.91 5.99 -11.36
C VAL A 367 -24.62 5.20 -12.47
N ALA A 368 -24.04 5.11 -13.66
CA ALA A 368 -24.57 4.32 -14.77
C ALA A 368 -24.56 2.82 -14.46
N SER A 369 -23.46 2.29 -13.90
CA SER A 369 -23.32 0.88 -13.55
C SER A 369 -24.18 0.42 -12.35
N ARG A 370 -24.87 1.36 -11.68
CA ARG A 370 -25.84 1.07 -10.62
C ARG A 370 -27.29 1.15 -11.12
N ARG A 371 -27.49 1.57 -12.37
CA ARG A 371 -28.80 1.70 -13.03
C ARG A 371 -29.05 0.62 -14.07
N SER A 372 -28.00 -0.06 -14.53
CA SER A 372 -28.00 -1.35 -15.24
C SER A 372 -27.85 -2.47 -14.24
#